data_AF-A0A954TI70-F1
#
_entry.id   AF-A0A954TI70-F1
#
_cell.length_a   1.000
_cell.length_b   1.000
_cell.length_c   1.000
_cell.angle_alpha   90.00
_cell.angle_beta   90.00
_cell.angle_gamma   90.00
#
_symmetry.space_group_name_H-M   'P 1'
#
loop_
_entity.id
_entity.type
_entity.pdbx_description
1 polymer ?
#
loop_
_entity_poly.entity_id
_entity_poly.type
_entity_poly.pdbx_seq_one_letter_code
_entity_poly.pdbx_strand_id
1 'polypeptide(L)'
;SIKMIRADLADFKNHLGSDAAKLIACMGDTLTHLPSAEAVRTLIRDSAGSLSPNGWLTLSFRDYSHELVGSERFIPVRSDDHRILTCFLEYQPDTVVVHDIIHSLNDSAWQTTISAYPKLRLRPDTVVGFAESSGLSLAHKQTVRGMHYFAFKRTEATLG
;
A
#
# COMPACT_ATOMS: atom_id res chain seq x y z
N SER A 1 16.78 1.11 -19.51
CA SER A 1 17.00 -0.23 -18.95
C SER A 1 16.07 -0.41 -17.75
N ILE A 2 15.75 -1.66 -17.38
CA ILE A 2 14.93 -1.98 -16.20
C ILE A 2 15.74 -2.95 -15.33
N LYS A 3 15.79 -2.70 -14.01
CA LYS A 3 16.44 -3.57 -13.04
C LYS A 3 15.38 -4.10 -12.07
N MET A 4 15.33 -5.42 -11.92
CA MET A 4 14.45 -6.09 -10.96
C MET A 4 15.28 -6.60 -9.80
N ILE A 5 14.78 -6.40 -8.58
CA ILE A 5 15.49 -6.76 -7.34
C ILE A 5 14.50 -7.49 -6.44
N ARG A 6 14.89 -8.66 -5.94
CA ARG A 6 14.18 -9.37 -4.88
C ARG A 6 14.77 -8.94 -3.54
N ALA A 7 14.02 -8.15 -2.78
CA ALA A 7 14.43 -7.61 -1.49
C ALA A 7 13.21 -7.32 -0.61
N ASP A 8 13.45 -7.01 0.66
CA ASP A 8 12.44 -6.40 1.53
C ASP A 8 12.19 -4.95 1.08
N LEU A 9 10.93 -4.53 1.02
CA LEU A 9 10.56 -3.17 0.66
C LEU A 9 11.12 -2.15 1.66
N ALA A 10 11.25 -2.51 2.94
CA ALA A 10 11.82 -1.64 3.98
C ALA A 10 13.29 -1.28 3.69
N ASP A 11 13.99 -2.10 2.92
CA ASP A 11 15.40 -1.93 2.59
C ASP A 11 15.64 -1.30 1.21
N PHE A 12 14.59 -0.80 0.53
CA PHE A 12 14.68 -0.34 -0.86
C PHE A 12 15.80 0.69 -1.10
N LYS A 13 16.08 1.56 -0.13
CA LYS A 13 17.11 2.60 -0.22
C LYS A 13 18.51 2.04 -0.44
N ASN A 14 18.78 0.82 0.06
CA ASN A 14 20.05 0.12 -0.12
C ASN A 14 20.29 -0.34 -1.56
N HIS A 15 19.27 -0.22 -2.40
CA HIS A 15 19.30 -0.65 -3.80
C HIS A 15 19.24 0.51 -4.79
N LEU A 16 19.19 1.76 -4.31
CA LEU A 16 19.31 2.95 -5.12
C LEU A 16 20.74 3.13 -5.62
N GLY A 17 20.89 3.78 -6.79
CA GLY A 17 22.20 4.21 -7.27
C GLY A 17 22.73 5.42 -6.49
N SER A 18 23.81 6.03 -6.99
CA SER A 18 24.36 7.27 -6.43
C SER A 18 23.42 8.47 -6.58
N ASP A 19 22.53 8.43 -7.57
CA ASP A 19 21.64 9.55 -7.89
C ASP A 19 20.34 9.47 -7.10
N ALA A 20 19.91 10.61 -6.56
CA ALA A 20 18.63 10.73 -5.89
C ALA A 20 17.46 10.48 -6.86
N ALA A 21 16.41 9.80 -6.39
CA ALA A 21 15.27 9.44 -7.22
C ALA A 21 14.37 10.66 -7.51
N LYS A 22 13.90 10.81 -8.75
CA LYS A 22 12.89 11.84 -9.08
C LYS A 22 11.47 11.42 -8.71
N LEU A 23 11.22 10.12 -8.65
CA LEU A 23 9.93 9.52 -8.29
C LEU A 23 10.18 8.22 -7.52
N ILE A 24 9.49 8.08 -6.39
CA ILE A 24 9.35 6.82 -5.65
C ILE A 24 7.87 6.50 -5.58
N ALA A 25 7.50 5.24 -5.84
CA ALA A 25 6.12 4.81 -5.87
C ALA A 25 5.92 3.52 -5.06
N CYS A 26 4.95 3.53 -4.14
CA CYS A 26 4.45 2.35 -3.44
C CYS A 26 2.93 2.31 -3.66
N MET A 27 2.51 1.59 -4.70
CA MET A 27 1.14 1.63 -5.25
C MET A 27 0.41 0.31 -5.00
N GLY A 28 -0.88 0.27 -5.36
CA GLY A 28 -1.78 -0.82 -5.00
C GLY A 28 -2.09 -0.77 -3.50
N ASP A 29 -2.16 -1.94 -2.88
CA ASP A 29 -2.43 -2.09 -1.45
C ASP A 29 -1.21 -2.67 -0.70
N THR A 30 0.00 -2.36 -1.20
CA THR A 30 1.26 -2.88 -0.66
C THR A 30 1.63 -2.27 0.67
N LEU A 31 1.36 -0.97 0.88
CA LEU A 31 1.77 -0.25 2.09
C LEU A 31 1.23 -0.88 3.37
N THR A 32 0.01 -1.44 3.35
CA THR A 32 -0.64 -2.08 4.49
C THR A 32 -0.03 -3.44 4.85
N HIS A 33 0.85 -4.01 4.03
CA HIS A 33 1.57 -5.26 4.37
C HIS A 33 2.76 -5.02 5.31
N LEU A 34 3.16 -3.77 5.53
CA LEU A 34 4.21 -3.48 6.51
C LEU A 34 3.78 -3.93 7.92
N PRO A 35 4.74 -4.30 8.79
CA PRO A 35 4.40 -4.92 10.07
C PRO A 35 3.82 -3.95 11.11
N SER A 36 3.99 -2.63 10.93
CA SER A 36 3.50 -1.62 11.87
C SER A 36 3.38 -0.22 11.25
N ALA A 37 2.65 0.67 11.92
CA ALA A 37 2.61 2.09 11.54
C ALA A 37 3.99 2.76 11.60
N GLU A 38 4.88 2.34 12.50
CA GLU A 38 6.25 2.86 12.57
C GLU A 38 7.10 2.39 11.39
N ALA A 39 6.87 1.16 10.89
CA ALA A 39 7.51 0.70 9.66
C ALA A 39 7.05 1.52 8.44
N VAL A 40 5.76 1.89 8.38
CA VAL A 40 5.22 2.79 7.35
C VAL A 40 5.86 4.18 7.44
N ARG A 41 5.94 4.75 8.64
CA ARG A 41 6.61 6.03 8.88
C ARG A 41 8.08 5.98 8.44
N THR A 42 8.80 4.92 8.80
CA THR A 42 10.20 4.71 8.39
C THR A 42 10.34 4.63 6.88
N LEU A 43 9.49 3.86 6.19
CA LEU A 43 9.51 3.78 4.73
C LEU A 43 9.28 5.14 4.07
N ILE A 44 8.33 5.93 4.59
CA ILE A 44 8.03 7.28 4.08
C ILE A 44 9.20 8.24 4.29
N ARG A 45 9.80 8.24 5.49
CA ARG A 45 10.99 9.05 5.79
C ARG A 45 12.15 8.68 4.88
N ASP A 46 12.41 7.39 4.72
CA ASP A 46 13.50 6.89 3.89
C ASP A 46 13.24 7.23 2.41
N SER A 47 11.98 7.20 1.97
CA SER A 47 11.57 7.67 0.64
C SER A 47 11.84 9.16 0.47
N ALA A 48 11.40 9.98 1.42
CA ALA A 48 11.63 11.43 1.39
C ALA A 48 13.12 11.77 1.28
N GLY A 49 13.96 11.14 2.12
CA GLY A 49 15.41 11.31 2.12
C GLY A 49 16.08 10.88 0.80
N SER A 50 15.50 9.90 0.11
CA SER A 50 16.03 9.36 -1.16
C SER A 50 15.60 10.14 -2.41
N LEU A 51 14.68 11.10 -2.29
CA LEU A 51 14.21 11.91 -3.41
C LEU A 51 15.17 13.05 -3.75
N SER A 52 15.29 13.40 -5.04
CA SER A 52 15.92 14.66 -5.43
C SER A 52 15.06 15.85 -4.99
N PRO A 53 15.61 17.08 -4.94
CA PRO A 53 14.79 18.28 -4.90
C PRO A 53 13.70 18.24 -5.99
N ASN A 54 12.49 18.70 -5.65
CA ASN A 54 11.30 18.61 -6.52
C ASN A 54 10.86 17.19 -6.91
N GLY A 55 11.41 16.15 -6.28
CA GLY A 55 11.02 14.76 -6.47
C GLY A 55 9.65 14.44 -5.86
N TRP A 56 9.09 13.30 -6.26
CA TRP A 56 7.73 12.88 -5.90
C TRP A 56 7.70 11.55 -5.17
N LEU A 57 6.85 11.45 -4.15
CA LEU A 57 6.45 10.19 -3.55
C LEU A 57 4.97 9.95 -3.87
N THR A 58 4.66 8.83 -4.53
CA THR A 58 3.27 8.41 -4.73
C THR A 58 2.96 7.18 -3.91
N LEU A 59 1.89 7.24 -3.12
CA LEU A 59 1.43 6.15 -2.27
C LEU A 59 -0.01 5.79 -2.61
N SER A 60 -0.35 4.51 -2.55
CA SER A 60 -1.76 4.11 -2.44
C SER A 60 -1.94 2.97 -1.46
N PHE A 61 -3.14 2.89 -0.86
CA PHE A 61 -3.57 1.81 0.02
C PHE A 61 -5.08 1.86 0.26
N ARG A 62 -5.66 0.75 0.70
CA ARG A 62 -7.05 0.67 1.13
C ARG A 62 -7.19 1.17 2.56
N ASP A 63 -8.18 2.02 2.80
CA ASP A 63 -8.54 2.42 4.16
C ASP A 63 -9.31 1.28 4.86
N TYR A 64 -8.62 0.56 5.76
CA TYR A 64 -9.20 -0.43 6.67
C TYR A 64 -9.46 0.15 8.08
N SER A 65 -9.33 1.46 8.28
CA SER A 65 -9.59 2.05 9.60
C SER A 65 -11.07 1.97 9.99
N HIS A 66 -11.96 2.02 9.01
CA HIS A 66 -13.39 1.80 9.17
C HIS A 66 -13.72 0.31 9.01
N GLU A 67 -14.34 -0.26 10.03
CA GLU A 67 -14.74 -1.67 10.02
C GLU A 67 -15.99 -1.86 9.15
N LEU A 68 -15.90 -2.77 8.18
CA LEU A 68 -17.05 -3.24 7.42
C LEU A 68 -17.79 -4.31 8.23
N VAL A 69 -19.11 -4.34 8.14
CA VAL A 69 -19.96 -5.23 8.94
C VAL A 69 -20.81 -6.16 8.06
N GLY A 70 -21.22 -7.30 8.63
CA GLY A 70 -22.10 -8.23 7.94
C GLY A 70 -21.52 -8.70 6.60
N SER A 71 -22.34 -8.59 5.54
CA SER A 71 -21.99 -9.00 4.17
C SER A 71 -21.00 -8.06 3.48
N GLU A 72 -20.81 -6.82 3.97
CA GLU A 72 -19.85 -5.87 3.38
C GLU A 72 -18.40 -6.34 3.54
N ARG A 73 -18.15 -7.30 4.44
CA ARG A 73 -16.83 -7.93 4.63
C ARG A 73 -16.43 -8.88 3.51
N PHE A 74 -17.36 -9.24 2.62
CA PHE A 74 -17.10 -10.12 1.49
C PHE A 74 -16.94 -9.27 0.23
N ILE A 75 -15.71 -9.17 -0.27
CA ILE A 75 -15.35 -8.31 -1.40
C ILE A 75 -15.10 -9.18 -2.63
N PRO A 76 -15.98 -9.13 -3.65
CA PRO A 76 -15.67 -9.71 -4.95
C PRO A 76 -14.50 -8.93 -5.57
N VAL A 77 -13.36 -9.59 -5.76
CA VAL A 77 -12.16 -8.95 -6.31
C VAL A 77 -12.07 -9.16 -7.81
N ARG A 78 -12.28 -10.40 -8.26
CA ARG A 78 -12.20 -10.77 -9.66
C ARG A 78 -13.01 -12.03 -9.93
N SER A 79 -13.66 -12.09 -11.08
CA SER A 79 -14.21 -13.33 -11.61
C SER A 79 -14.01 -13.41 -13.12
N ASP A 80 -13.87 -14.63 -13.61
CA ASP A 80 -13.90 -15.02 -15.02
C ASP A 80 -14.55 -16.41 -15.15
N ASP A 81 -14.59 -16.97 -16.36
CA ASP A 81 -15.27 -18.23 -16.66
C ASP A 81 -14.74 -19.43 -15.86
N HIS A 82 -13.53 -19.33 -15.31
CA HIS A 82 -12.86 -20.43 -14.64
C HIS A 82 -12.45 -20.12 -13.20
N ARG A 83 -12.51 -18.85 -12.76
CA ARG A 83 -12.06 -18.45 -11.42
C ARG A 83 -12.93 -17.39 -10.79
N ILE A 84 -13.16 -17.52 -9.49
CA ILE A 84 -13.81 -16.51 -8.65
C ILE A 84 -12.89 -16.25 -7.46
N LEU A 85 -12.45 -15.00 -7.29
CA LEU A 85 -11.70 -14.53 -6.13
C LEU A 85 -12.58 -13.58 -5.31
N THR A 86 -12.84 -14.00 -4.08
CA THR A 86 -13.51 -13.21 -3.05
C THR A 86 -12.57 -13.04 -1.87
N CYS A 87 -12.43 -11.82 -1.36
CA CYS A 87 -11.77 -11.59 -0.08
C CYS A 87 -12.81 -11.54 1.04
N PHE A 88 -12.53 -12.17 2.18
CA PHE A 88 -13.24 -11.95 3.43
C PHE A 88 -12.34 -11.16 4.40
N LEU A 89 -12.89 -10.10 5.00
CA LEU A 89 -12.18 -9.21 5.92
C LEU A 89 -12.54 -9.53 7.37
N GLU A 90 -11.56 -10.01 8.14
CA GLU A 90 -11.68 -10.25 9.57
C GLU A 90 -10.96 -9.16 10.35
N TYR A 91 -11.72 -8.22 10.91
CA TYR A 91 -11.17 -7.05 11.59
C TYR A 91 -10.67 -7.40 13.01
N GLN A 92 -9.49 -6.88 13.32
CA GLN A 92 -8.86 -6.86 14.64
C GLN A 92 -8.56 -5.41 15.03
N PRO A 93 -8.16 -5.09 16.28
CA PRO A 93 -7.94 -3.71 16.70
C PRO A 93 -7.00 -2.90 15.77
N ASP A 94 -5.84 -3.45 15.43
CA ASP A 94 -4.80 -2.75 14.65
C ASP A 94 -4.61 -3.29 13.23
N THR A 95 -5.18 -4.46 12.94
CA THR A 95 -5.03 -5.17 11.66
C THR A 95 -6.38 -5.65 11.13
N VAL A 96 -6.41 -5.97 9.85
CA VAL A 96 -7.46 -6.79 9.23
C VAL A 96 -6.77 -8.03 8.68
N VAL A 97 -7.28 -9.21 9.04
CA VAL A 97 -6.86 -10.45 8.39
C VAL A 97 -7.68 -10.58 7.12
N VAL A 98 -6.99 -10.52 5.98
CA VAL A 98 -7.59 -10.74 4.66
C VAL A 98 -7.52 -12.21 4.35
N HIS A 99 -8.69 -12.82 4.16
CA HIS A 99 -8.82 -14.19 3.70
C HIS A 99 -9.13 -14.17 2.20
N ASP A 100 -8.21 -14.63 1.37
CA ASP A 100 -8.43 -14.83 -0.06
C ASP A 100 -9.08 -16.19 -0.26
N ILE A 101 -10.31 -16.20 -0.79
CA ILE A 101 -11.09 -17.38 -1.14
C ILE A 101 -11.12 -17.46 -2.66
N ILE A 102 -10.40 -18.44 -3.20
CA ILE A 102 -10.30 -18.66 -4.64
C ILE A 102 -11.04 -19.94 -4.98
N HIS A 103 -12.11 -19.81 -5.77
CA HIS A 103 -12.73 -20.93 -6.47
C HIS A 103 -12.12 -21.03 -7.87
N SER A 104 -11.61 -22.21 -8.24
CA SER A 104 -11.08 -22.49 -9.58
C SER A 104 -11.77 -23.72 -10.18
N LEU A 105 -12.22 -23.61 -11.42
CA LEU A 105 -12.79 -24.71 -12.19
C LEU A 105 -11.66 -25.43 -12.94
N ASN A 106 -11.29 -26.62 -12.46
CA ASN A 106 -10.26 -27.48 -13.05
C ASN A 106 -10.92 -28.79 -13.50
N ASP A 107 -10.73 -29.21 -14.76
CA ASP A 107 -11.24 -30.48 -15.31
C ASP A 107 -12.72 -30.77 -14.99
N SER A 108 -13.57 -29.74 -15.08
CA SER A 108 -15.02 -29.76 -14.77
C SER A 108 -15.39 -29.86 -13.29
N ALA A 109 -14.43 -29.73 -12.37
CA ALA A 109 -14.68 -29.69 -10.93
C ALA A 109 -14.24 -28.35 -10.32
N TRP A 110 -15.07 -27.82 -9.41
CA TRP A 110 -14.69 -26.66 -8.62
C TRP A 110 -13.76 -27.06 -7.47
N GLN A 111 -12.66 -26.35 -7.33
CA GLN A 111 -11.73 -26.44 -6.21
C GLN A 111 -11.67 -25.10 -5.48
N THR A 112 -11.63 -25.15 -4.15
CA THR A 112 -11.51 -23.95 -3.31
C THR A 112 -10.14 -23.95 -2.63
N THR A 113 -9.42 -22.84 -2.74
CA THR A 113 -8.21 -22.58 -1.96
C THR A 113 -8.43 -21.35 -1.10
N ILE A 114 -7.99 -21.42 0.16
CA ILE A 114 -8.09 -20.32 1.12
C ILE A 114 -6.69 -19.99 1.62
N SER A 115 -6.35 -18.71 1.63
CA SER A 115 -5.13 -18.19 2.27
C SER A 115 -5.47 -16.97 3.11
N ALA A 116 -4.70 -16.71 4.16
CA ALA A 116 -4.92 -15.58 5.04
C ALA A 116 -3.62 -14.80 5.29
N TYR A 117 -3.72 -13.47 5.33
CA TYR A 117 -2.60 -12.60 5.69
C TYR A 117 -3.09 -11.32 6.37
N PRO A 118 -2.32 -10.76 7.31
CA PRO A 118 -2.68 -9.51 7.96
C PRO A 118 -2.37 -8.30 7.06
N LYS A 119 -3.18 -7.26 7.22
CA LYS A 119 -2.91 -5.90 6.74
C LYS A 119 -3.16 -4.90 7.86
N LEU A 120 -2.35 -3.85 7.92
CA LEU A 120 -2.53 -2.77 8.88
C LEU A 120 -3.81 -1.99 8.64
N ARG A 121 -4.48 -1.59 9.73
CA ARG A 121 -5.55 -0.58 9.71
C ARG A 121 -4.96 0.82 9.72
N LEU A 122 -4.49 1.25 8.55
CA LEU A 122 -3.88 2.57 8.36
C LEU A 122 -4.93 3.64 8.09
N ARG A 123 -4.90 4.72 8.89
CA ARG A 123 -5.72 5.91 8.64
C ARG A 123 -5.07 6.79 7.57
N PRO A 124 -5.84 7.30 6.58
CA PRO A 124 -5.36 8.26 5.59
C PRO A 124 -4.58 9.44 6.17
N ASP A 125 -5.10 10.07 7.21
CA ASP A 125 -4.50 11.28 7.79
C ASP A 125 -3.19 10.98 8.54
N THR A 126 -3.04 9.76 9.08
CA THR A 126 -1.77 9.32 9.68
C THR A 126 -0.67 9.23 8.63
N VAL A 127 -0.97 8.68 7.45
CA VAL A 127 0.01 8.60 6.35
C VAL A 127 0.39 9.98 5.83
N VAL A 128 -0.58 10.90 5.72
CA VAL A 128 -0.31 12.30 5.36
C VAL A 128 0.62 12.95 6.39
N GLY A 129 0.33 12.81 7.69
CA GLY A 129 1.19 13.35 8.76
C GLY A 129 2.61 12.78 8.76
N PHE A 130 2.78 11.48 8.45
CA PHE A 130 4.12 10.89 8.29
C PHE A 130 4.90 11.49 7.11
N ALA A 131 4.22 11.78 5.99
CA ALA A 131 4.85 12.43 4.84
C ALA A 131 5.23 13.89 5.14
N GLU A 132 4.33 14.65 5.77
CA GLU A 132 4.57 16.06 6.14
C GLU A 132 5.70 16.20 7.16
N SER A 133 5.73 15.37 8.19
CA SER A 133 6.85 15.32 9.16
C SER A 133 8.17 14.87 8.54
N SER A 134 8.14 14.29 7.33
CA SER A 134 9.33 13.93 6.55
C SER A 134 9.72 14.99 5.52
N GLY A 135 9.12 16.18 5.55
CA GLY A 135 9.45 17.28 4.64
C GLY A 135 8.82 17.16 3.26
N LEU A 136 7.74 16.38 3.12
CA LEU A 136 6.97 16.27 1.89
C LEU A 136 5.66 17.05 2.00
N SER A 137 5.22 17.71 0.93
CA SER A 137 3.91 18.39 0.90
C SER A 137 2.92 17.60 0.07
N LEU A 138 1.69 17.41 0.58
CA LEU A 138 0.62 16.76 -0.16
C LEU A 138 0.20 17.64 -1.35
N ALA A 139 0.37 17.11 -2.57
CA ALA A 139 0.04 17.81 -3.80
C ALA A 139 -1.20 17.24 -4.49
N HIS A 140 -1.51 15.95 -4.27
CA HIS A 140 -2.72 15.33 -4.80
C HIS A 140 -3.26 14.26 -3.84
N LYS A 141 -4.59 14.20 -3.70
CA LYS A 141 -5.33 13.16 -2.98
C LYS A 141 -6.54 12.76 -3.80
N GLN A 142 -6.73 11.45 -4.00
CA GLN A 142 -7.92 10.87 -4.60
C GLN A 142 -8.36 9.63 -3.82
N THR A 143 -9.67 9.39 -3.76
CA THR A 143 -10.22 8.14 -3.23
C THR A 143 -11.11 7.47 -4.27
N VAL A 144 -10.87 6.18 -4.53
CA VAL A 144 -11.67 5.39 -5.46
C VAL A 144 -12.00 4.05 -4.79
N ARG A 145 -13.28 3.78 -4.53
CA ARG A 145 -13.77 2.49 -3.98
C ARG A 145 -12.97 2.02 -2.74
N GLY A 146 -12.70 2.94 -1.80
CA GLY A 146 -11.96 2.67 -0.56
C GLY A 146 -10.43 2.65 -0.69
N MET A 147 -9.87 2.78 -1.90
CA MET A 147 -8.44 3.01 -2.11
C MET A 147 -8.15 4.51 -2.07
N HIS A 148 -7.15 4.91 -1.27
CA HIS A 148 -6.57 6.24 -1.29
C HIS A 148 -5.35 6.27 -2.18
N TYR A 149 -5.21 7.34 -2.95
CA TYR A 149 -4.07 7.65 -3.79
C TYR A 149 -3.54 9.02 -3.37
N PHE A 150 -2.25 9.09 -3.09
CA PHE A 150 -1.57 10.30 -2.68
C PHE A 150 -0.37 10.56 -3.58
N ALA A 151 -0.15 11.84 -3.92
CA ALA A 151 1.11 12.31 -4.45
C ALA A 151 1.65 13.41 -3.54
N PHE A 152 2.85 13.21 -3.04
CA PHE A 152 3.57 14.17 -2.22
C PHE A 152 4.80 14.68 -2.98
N LYS A 153 5.10 15.96 -2.81
CA LYS A 153 6.26 16.61 -3.43
C LYS A 153 7.30 16.94 -2.36
N ARG A 154 8.56 16.62 -2.62
CA ARG A 154 9.69 17.12 -1.83
C ARG A 154 9.96 18.56 -2.24
N THR A 155 9.64 19.50 -1.38
CA THR A 155 9.98 20.91 -1.59
C THR A 155 11.48 21.11 -1.42
N GLU A 156 12.04 22.08 -2.15
CA GLU A 156 13.39 22.55 -1.85
C GLU A 156 13.38 23.14 -0.44
N ALA A 157 14.40 22.80 0.36
CA ALA A 157 14.65 23.56 1.57
C ALA A 157 14.91 25.00 1.12
N THR A 158 14.05 25.93 1.50
CA THR A 158 14.32 27.36 1.33
C THR A 158 15.65 27.62 2.04
N LEU A 159 16.68 27.95 1.26
CA LEU A 159 17.92 28.50 1.78
C LEU A 159 17.54 29.82 2.46
N GLY A 160 17.47 29.78 3.79
CA GLY A 160 17.40 30.97 4.64
C GLY A 160 18.77 31.60 4.80
#